data_AF-A0A383E024-F1
#
_entry.id   AF-A0A383E024-F1
#
_cell.length_a   1.000
_cell.length_b   1.000
_cell.length_c   1.000
_cell.angle_alpha   90.00
_cell.angle_beta   90.00
_cell.angle_gamma   90.00
#
_symmetry.space_group_name_H-M   'P 1'
#
loop_
_entity.id
_entity.type
_entity.pdbx_description
1 polymer ?
#
loop_
_entity_poly.entity_id
_entity_poly.type
_entity_poly.pdbx_seq_one_letter_code
_entity_poly.pdbx_strand_id
1 'polypeptide(L)' 'MSSNIILVILVTSFATYLSRFLGVVSSEKIKETSKIFKWFNCIAYSVLAALIARMVVFPAGELAESGILIRLFVV' A
#
# COMPACT_ATOMS: atom_id res chain seq x y z
N MET A 1 -33.92 -6.55 5.75
CA MET A 1 -32.91 -5.46 5.70
C MET A 1 -31.86 -5.60 6.81
N SER A 2 -32.25 -5.73 8.09
CA SER A 2 -31.33 -5.86 9.25
C SER A 2 -30.30 -7.00 9.15
N SER A 3 -30.71 -8.21 8.73
CA SER A 3 -29.79 -9.37 8.61
C SER A 3 -28.61 -9.13 7.64
N ASN A 4 -28.84 -8.44 6.52
CA ASN A 4 -27.78 -8.09 5.57
C ASN A 4 -26.77 -7.10 6.16
N ILE A 5 -27.22 -6.16 6.99
CA ILE A 5 -26.35 -5.18 7.65
C ILE A 5 -25.42 -5.89 8.64
N ILE A 6 -25.97 -6.83 9.43
CA ILE A 6 -25.18 -7.62 10.39
C ILE A 6 -24.11 -8.46 9.67
N LEU A 7 -24.48 -9.10 8.55
CA LEU A 7 -23.53 -9.85 7.72
C LEU A 7 -22.42 -8.96 7.16
N VAL A 8 -22.76 -7.78 6.64
CA VAL A 8 -21.78 -6.83 6.10
C VAL A 8 -20.81 -6.35 7.19
N ILE A 9 -21.31 -6.05 8.40
CA ILE A 9 -20.46 -5.65 9.52
C ILE A 9 -19.53 -6.79 9.93
N LEU A 10 -20.04 -8.02 9.98
CA LEU A 10 -19.24 -9.19 10.37
C LEU A 10 -18.15 -9.49 9.31
N VAL A 11 -18.49 -9.43 8.02
CA VAL A 11 -17.51 -9.65 6.94
C VAL A 11 -16.47 -8.53 6.88
N THR A 12 -16.87 -7.27 6.98
CA THR A 12 -15.94 -6.13 6.92
C THR A 12 -15.02 -6.05 8.13
N SER A 13 -15.55 -6.31 9.33
CA SER A 13 -14.73 -6.39 10.54
C SER A 13 -13.77 -7.58 10.47
N PHE A 14 -14.23 -8.76 10.07
CA PHE A 14 -13.37 -9.93 9.90
C PHE A 14 -12.25 -9.67 8.88
N ALA A 15 -12.57 -9.10 7.71
CA ALA A 15 -11.56 -8.75 6.70
C ALA A 15 -10.51 -7.76 7.24
N THR A 16 -10.95 -6.75 7.99
CA THR A 16 -10.06 -5.72 8.57
C THR A 16 -9.13 -6.32 9.64
N TYR A 17 -9.69 -7.11 10.57
CA TYR A 17 -8.91 -7.71 11.64
C TYR A 17 -7.99 -8.84 11.15
N LEU A 18 -8.40 -9.61 10.14
CA LEU A 18 -7.58 -10.67 9.56
C LEU A 18 -6.31 -10.10 8.92
N SER A 19 -6.42 -9.00 8.17
CA SER A 19 -5.25 -8.31 7.59
C SER A 19 -4.30 -7.80 8.67
N ARG A 20 -4.83 -7.17 9.73
CA ARG A 20 -4.03 -6.70 10.86
C ARG A 20 -3.35 -7.84 11.62
N PHE A 21 -4.05 -8.95 11.86
CA PHE A 21 -3.50 -10.12 12.54
C PHE A 21 -2.36 -10.75 11.74
N LEU A 22 -2.53 -10.92 10.43
CA LEU A 22 -1.47 -11.42 9.54
C LEU A 22 -0.25 -10.49 9.54
N GLY A 23 -0.46 -9.18 9.61
CA GLY A 23 0.62 -8.20 9.75
C GLY A 23 1.45 -8.39 11.03
N VAL A 24 0.79 -8.59 12.18
CA VAL A 24 1.47 -8.81 13.47
C VAL A 24 2.23 -10.13 13.48
N VAL A 25 1.61 -11.22 13.02
CA VAL A 25 2.25 -12.55 12.97
C VAL A 25 3.45 -12.55 12.02
N SER A 26 3.34 -11.84 10.89
CA SER A 26 4.44 -11.65 9.95
C SER A 26 5.60 -10.86 10.59
N SER A 27 5.29 -9.82 11.38
CA SER A 27 6.29 -9.00 12.07
C SER A 27 7.03 -9.74 13.19
N GLU A 28 6.42 -10.73 13.82
CA GLU A 28 7.02 -11.48 14.94
C GLU A 28 7.86 -12.68 14.46
N LYS A 29 7.49 -13.31 13.33
CA LYS A 29 8.18 -14.48 12.79
C LYS A 29 9.25 -14.18 11.74
N ILE A 30 9.19 -13.02 11.09
CA ILE A 30 10.14 -12.68 10.03
C ILE A 30 11.24 -11.79 10.61
N LYS A 31 12.40 -12.40 10.88
CA LYS A 31 13.63 -11.63 11.13
C LYS A 31 13.90 -10.74 9.92
N GLU A 32 14.10 -9.43 10.14
CA GLU A 32 14.50 -8.47 9.10
C GLU A 32 15.76 -8.89 8.31
N THR A 33 16.55 -9.84 8.82
CA THR A 33 17.73 -10.38 8.16
C THR A 33 17.44 -11.49 7.13
N SER A 34 16.21 -12.00 7.05
CA SER A 34 15.83 -13.06 6.10
C SER A 34 15.83 -12.58 4.64
N LYS A 35 16.33 -13.41 3.73
CA LYS A 35 16.39 -13.13 2.29
C LYS A 35 15.00 -12.93 1.67
N ILE A 36 13.97 -13.62 2.20
CA ILE A 36 12.58 -13.48 1.75
C ILE A 36 12.03 -12.10 2.09
N PHE A 37 12.31 -11.58 3.29
CA PHE A 37 11.82 -10.27 3.71
C PHE A 37 12.44 -9.13 2.89
N LYS A 38 13.75 -9.24 2.60
CA LYS A 38 14.44 -8.30 1.71
C LYS A 38 13.85 -8.31 0.30
N TRP A 39 13.52 -9.49 -0.23
CA TRP A 39 12.88 -9.61 -1.54
C TRP A 39 11.48 -8.99 -1.56
N PHE A 40 10.68 -9.24 -0.52
CA PHE A 40 9.36 -8.61 -0.38
C PHE A 40 9.45 -7.09 -0.27
N ASN A 41 10.39 -6.58 0.53
CA ASN A 41 10.66 -5.14 0.60
C ASN A 41 11.07 -4.57 -0.75
N CYS A 42 11.95 -5.24 -1.50
CA CYS A 42 12.29 -4.80 -2.86
C CYS A 42 11.05 -4.69 -3.76
N ILE A 43 10.11 -5.62 -3.69
CA ILE A 43 8.86 -5.55 -4.46
C ILE A 43 8.02 -4.36 -3.99
N ALA A 44 7.82 -4.22 -2.68
CA ALA A 44 7.04 -3.11 -2.13
C ALA A 44 7.61 -1.74 -2.54
N TYR A 45 8.92 -1.56 -2.40
CA TYR A 45 9.61 -0.33 -2.82
C TYR A 45 9.62 -0.15 -4.34
N SER A 46 9.67 -1.22 -5.13
CA SER A 46 9.58 -1.14 -6.60
C SER A 46 8.20 -0.65 -7.05
N VAL A 47 7.13 -1.13 -6.39
CA VAL A 47 5.75 -0.65 -6.66
C VAL A 47 5.60 0.82 -6.26
N LEU A 48 6.16 1.21 -5.10
CA LEU A 48 6.19 2.61 -4.67
C LEU A 48 6.94 3.48 -5.69
N ALA A 49 8.12 3.05 -6.12
CA ALA A 49 8.92 3.76 -7.12
C ALA A 49 8.18 3.88 -8.46
N ALA A 50 7.49 2.83 -8.91
CA ALA A 50 6.67 2.86 -10.11
C ALA A 50 5.50 3.85 -10.00
N LEU A 51 4.85 3.93 -8.83
CA LEU A 51 3.79 4.91 -8.56
C LEU A 51 4.33 6.34 -8.59
N ILE A 52 5.46 6.60 -7.93
CA ILE A 52 6.13 7.91 -7.93
C ILE A 52 6.53 8.27 -9.37
N ALA A 53 7.15 7.36 -10.11
CA ALA A 53 7.54 7.58 -11.50
C ALA A 53 6.32 7.92 -12.38
N ARG A 54 5.18 7.26 -12.16
CA ARG A 54 3.93 7.62 -12.85
C ARG A 54 3.48 9.04 -12.48
N MET A 55 3.51 9.44 -11.20
CA MET A 55 3.13 10.80 -10.80
C MET A 55 4.06 11.87 -11.38
N VAL A 56 5.36 11.59 -11.49
CA VAL A 56 6.34 12.56 -12.01
C VAL A 56 6.28 12.64 -13.53
N VAL A 57 6.28 11.51 -14.25
CA VAL A 57 6.38 11.47 -15.72
C VAL A 57 5.02 11.63 -16.40
N PHE A 58 3.98 10.98 -15.86
CA PHE A 58 2.61 10.98 -16.41
C PHE A 58 1.59 11.37 -15.33
N PRO A 59 1.64 12.61 -14.81
CA PRO A 59 0.71 13.09 -13.81
C PRO A 59 -0.73 13.07 -14.33
N ALA A 60 -1.68 12.95 -13.41
CA ALA A 60 -3.11 13.03 -13.70
C ALA A 60 -3.77 14.11 -12.83
N GLY A 61 -4.84 14.72 -13.34
CA GLY A 61 -5.56 15.79 -12.64
C GLY A 61 -4.75 17.07 -12.53
N GLU A 62 -4.97 17.83 -11.45
CA GLU A 62 -4.33 19.13 -11.18
C GLU A 62 -2.78 19.08 -11.16
N LEU A 63 -2.19 17.90 -10.89
CA LEU A 63 -0.73 17.72 -10.96
C LEU A 63 -0.19 17.85 -12.39
N ALA A 64 -1.02 17.71 -13.43
CA ALA A 64 -0.60 17.86 -14.82
C ALA A 64 -0.26 19.31 -15.18
N GLU A 65 -0.92 20.28 -14.54
CA GLU A 65 -0.65 21.71 -14.69
C GLU A 65 0.66 22.15 -14.02
N SER A 66 1.20 21.31 -13.13
CA SER A 66 2.46 21.60 -12.43
C SER A 66 3.69 21.34 -13.31
N GLY A 67 4.65 22.26 -13.26
CA GLY A 67 5.92 22.14 -13.98
C GLY A 67 6.73 20.91 -13.54
N ILE A 68 7.46 20.31 -14.48
CA ILE A 68 8.26 19.10 -14.23
C ILE A 68 9.31 19.29 -13.12
N LEU A 69 9.90 20.49 -13.02
CA LEU A 69 10.87 20.82 -11.98
C LEU A 69 10.24 20.78 -10.57
N ILE A 70 8.99 21.22 -10.44
CA ILE A 70 8.28 21.19 -9.16
C ILE A 70 7.97 19.74 -8.77
N ARG A 71 7.53 18.92 -9.74
CA ARG A 71 7.27 17.50 -9.52
C ARG A 71 8.52 16.72 -9.10
N LEU A 72 9.70 17.08 -9.61
CA LEU A 72 10.94 16.33 -9.35
C LEU A 72 11.54 16.63 -7.97
N PHE A 73 11.33 17.84 -7.43
CA PHE A 73 11.89 18.26 -6.14
C PHE A 73 10.92 18.13 -4.95
N VAL A 74 9.60 18.08 -5.19
CA VAL A 74 8.59 18.15 -4.12
C VAL A 74 7.87 16.81 -3.89
N VAL A 75 7.67 16.00 -4.94
CA VAL A 75 7.05 14.66 -4.85
C VAL A 75 8.08 13.63 -4.43
#